data_AF-C0PL28-F1
#
_entry.id   AF-C0PL28-F1
#
_cell.length_a   1.000
_cell.length_b   1.000
_cell.length_c   1.000
_cell.angle_alpha   90.00
_cell.angle_beta   90.00
_cell.angle_gamma   90.00
#
_symmetry.space_group_name_H-M   'P 1'
#
loop_
_entity.id
_entity.type
_entity.pdbx_description
1 polymer ?
#
loop_
_entity_poly.entity_id
_entity_poly.type
_entity_poly.pdbx_seq_one_letter_code
_entity_poly.pdbx_strand_id
1 'polypeptide(L)'
;MLRAGGRRLLAPGLRRLGLGTGASGEAGPAAAAAGVRAYHERVVDHYNNPRNVGSFDKDDPNVGTGLVGAPACGDVMKLQIRVDENSGKIVDACFKTFGCGSAIASSSVATEWVKGKPMDEVLTIKNT
;
A
#
# COMPACT_ATOMS: atom_id res chain seq x y z
N MET A 1 -30.27 -38.72 -15.78
CA MET A 1 -31.16 -39.25 -16.83
C MET A 1 -32.47 -38.47 -16.80
N LEU A 2 -33.08 -38.24 -17.98
CA LEU A 2 -34.29 -37.45 -18.32
C LEU A 2 -34.07 -35.92 -18.51
N ARG A 3 -33.99 -35.44 -19.77
CA ARG A 3 -35.08 -34.95 -20.68
C ARG A 3 -35.55 -33.56 -20.28
N ALA A 4 -35.88 -32.58 -21.12
CA ALA A 4 -35.97 -32.35 -22.57
C ALA A 4 -36.06 -30.81 -22.71
N GLY A 5 -35.51 -30.14 -23.72
CA GLY A 5 -36.14 -29.98 -25.04
C GLY A 5 -37.40 -29.11 -24.98
N GLY A 6 -37.30 -27.82 -25.33
CA GLY A 6 -38.46 -26.91 -25.36
C GLY A 6 -38.23 -25.59 -26.09
N ARG A 7 -38.05 -25.64 -27.42
CA ARG A 7 -38.20 -24.48 -28.33
C ARG A 7 -39.67 -24.04 -28.34
N ARG A 8 -39.93 -22.73 -28.19
CA ARG A 8 -41.13 -22.03 -28.70
C ARG A 8 -40.61 -20.83 -29.50
N LEU A 9 -40.58 -20.90 -30.83
CA LEU A 9 -41.65 -20.57 -31.79
C LEU A 9 -42.19 -19.14 -31.61
N LEU A 10 -41.76 -18.29 -32.55
CA LEU A 10 -42.17 -16.92 -32.83
C LEU A 10 -43.65 -16.84 -33.23
N ALA A 11 -44.29 -15.72 -32.90
CA ALA A 11 -45.49 -15.21 -33.55
C ALA A 11 -45.42 -13.67 -33.62
N PRO A 12 -46.12 -13.04 -34.59
CA PRO A 12 -45.58 -11.92 -35.36
C PRO A 12 -46.22 -10.56 -35.02
N GLY A 13 -45.49 -9.50 -35.35
CA GLY A 13 -46.06 -8.27 -35.91
C GLY A 13 -46.89 -7.37 -35.00
N LEU A 14 -46.25 -6.33 -34.46
CA LEU A 14 -46.91 -5.03 -34.34
C LEU A 14 -45.90 -3.91 -34.61
N ARG A 15 -45.99 -3.36 -35.83
CA ARG A 15 -45.35 -2.10 -36.22
C ARG A 15 -46.00 -0.97 -35.41
N ARG A 16 -45.18 -0.21 -34.68
CA ARG A 16 -45.49 1.19 -34.37
C ARG A 16 -44.39 2.06 -34.98
N LEU A 17 -44.73 2.75 -36.06
CA LEU A 17 -44.02 3.94 -36.51
C LEU A 17 -44.22 5.03 -35.44
N GLY A 18 -43.12 5.66 -35.04
CA GLY A 18 -43.14 6.88 -34.23
C GLY A 18 -41.82 7.61 -34.41
N LEU A 19 -41.87 8.69 -35.19
CA LEU A 19 -40.79 9.66 -35.42
C LEU A 19 -40.27 10.24 -34.10
N GLY A 20 -38.97 10.47 -34.04
CA GLY A 20 -38.35 11.24 -32.96
C GLY A 20 -36.84 11.27 -33.09
N THR A 21 -36.34 12.12 -33.99
CA THR A 21 -34.93 12.52 -34.07
C THR A 21 -34.52 13.19 -32.76
N GLY A 22 -33.91 12.42 -31.87
CA GLY A 22 -33.13 12.93 -30.74
C GLY A 22 -31.70 12.48 -30.94
N ALA A 23 -30.80 13.44 -31.16
CA ALA A 23 -29.37 13.21 -31.26
C ALA A 23 -28.87 12.48 -30.01
N SER A 24 -28.68 11.17 -30.10
CA SER A 24 -27.81 10.44 -29.19
C SER A 24 -26.39 10.86 -29.54
N GLY A 25 -25.91 11.90 -28.86
CA GLY A 25 -24.47 12.12 -28.75
C GLY A 25 -23.89 10.82 -28.20
N GLU A 26 -23.25 10.06 -29.08
CA GLU A 26 -22.41 8.95 -28.67
C GLU A 26 -21.29 9.57 -27.85
N ALA A 27 -21.46 9.52 -26.52
CA ALA A 27 -20.34 9.57 -25.60
C ALA A 27 -19.52 8.33 -25.92
N GLY A 28 -18.63 8.45 -26.91
CA GLY A 28 -17.53 7.52 -27.08
C GLY A 28 -16.87 7.36 -25.71
N PRO A 29 -16.41 6.15 -25.36
CA PRO A 29 -15.76 5.98 -24.07
C PRO A 29 -14.64 7.01 -24.03
N ALA A 30 -14.80 8.00 -23.16
CA ALA A 30 -13.66 8.69 -22.61
C ALA A 30 -12.91 7.55 -21.94
N ALA A 31 -11.98 6.97 -22.69
CA ALA A 31 -10.91 6.18 -22.14
C ALA A 31 -10.30 7.15 -21.15
N ALA A 32 -10.73 7.03 -19.90
CA ALA A 32 -9.97 7.52 -18.79
C ALA A 32 -8.62 6.90 -19.06
N ALA A 33 -7.68 7.71 -19.53
CA ALA A 33 -6.29 7.40 -19.40
C ALA A 33 -6.15 7.22 -17.90
N ALA A 34 -6.33 5.98 -17.44
CA ALA A 34 -6.09 5.57 -16.09
C ALA A 34 -4.61 5.80 -15.97
N GLY A 35 -4.25 7.02 -15.56
CA GLY A 35 -2.89 7.43 -15.38
C GLY A 35 -2.30 6.36 -14.49
N VAL A 36 -1.38 5.58 -15.05
CA VAL A 36 -0.66 4.58 -14.27
C VAL A 36 -0.09 5.36 -13.10
N ARG A 37 -0.57 5.07 -11.90
CA ARG A 37 -0.02 5.63 -10.66
C ARG A 37 1.38 5.04 -10.55
N ALA A 38 2.33 5.67 -11.22
CA ALA A 38 3.69 5.16 -11.35
C ALA A 38 4.41 5.46 -10.04
N TYR A 39 4.30 4.54 -9.10
CA TYR A 39 5.24 4.48 -7.98
C TYR A 39 6.59 4.03 -8.52
N HIS A 40 7.66 4.60 -7.98
CA HIS A 40 9.02 4.13 -8.27
C HIS A 40 9.13 2.65 -7.92
N GLU A 41 9.83 1.85 -8.73
CA GLU A 41 9.97 0.39 -8.56
C GLU A 41 10.40 0.00 -7.13
N ARG A 42 11.32 0.76 -6.54
CA ARG A 42 11.77 0.59 -5.16
C ARG A 42 10.64 0.76 -4.14
N VAL A 43 9.76 1.74 -4.34
CA VAL A 43 8.60 1.92 -3.45
C VAL A 43 7.66 0.72 -3.54
N VAL A 44 7.44 0.21 -4.75
CA VAL A 44 6.60 -0.97 -4.98
C VAL A 44 7.20 -2.22 -4.34
N ASP A 45 8.52 -2.42 -4.47
CA ASP A 45 9.23 -3.54 -3.86
C ASP A 45 9.15 -3.50 -2.32
N HIS A 46 9.47 -2.37 -1.70
CA HIS A 46 9.38 -2.23 -0.24
C HIS A 46 7.94 -2.27 0.29
N TYR A 47 6.93 -1.98 -0.54
CA TYR A 47 5.53 -2.15 -0.18
C TYR A 47 5.09 -3.62 -0.24
N ASN A 48 5.42 -4.33 -1.33
CA ASN A 48 5.00 -5.72 -1.55
C ASN A 48 5.79 -6.70 -0.69
N ASN A 49 7.06 -6.40 -0.43
CA ASN A 49 7.96 -7.23 0.36
C ASN A 49 8.68 -6.38 1.42
N PRO A 50 7.98 -5.85 2.44
CA PRO A 50 8.58 -4.97 3.43
C PRO A 50 9.63 -5.72 4.27
N ARG A 51 10.81 -5.13 4.42
CA ARG A 51 11.91 -5.68 5.21
C ARG A 51 11.73 -5.35 6.67
N ASN A 52 12.11 -6.27 7.56
CA ASN A 52 12.14 -6.03 9.01
C ASN A 52 10.78 -5.68 9.65
N VAL A 53 9.69 -6.22 9.11
CA VAL A 53 8.38 -6.16 9.77
C VAL A 53 8.38 -7.05 11.01
N GLY A 54 8.05 -6.49 12.16
CA GLY A 54 8.09 -7.25 13.41
C GLY A 54 8.02 -6.41 14.65
N SER A 55 8.28 -7.03 15.79
CA SER A 55 8.45 -6.33 17.06
C SER A 55 9.41 -7.11 17.92
N PHE A 56 10.24 -6.39 18.66
CA PHE A 56 11.04 -6.98 19.73
C PHE A 56 10.23 -7.08 21.02
N ASP A 57 10.79 -7.81 21.98
CA ASP A 57 10.31 -7.82 23.35
C ASP A 57 10.32 -6.39 23.93
N LYS A 58 9.32 -6.09 24.76
CA LYS A 58 9.19 -4.79 25.43
C LYS A 58 10.09 -4.72 26.67
N ASP A 59 10.41 -5.88 27.24
CA ASP A 59 11.18 -5.97 28.48
C ASP A 59 12.70 -6.12 28.22
N ASP A 60 13.12 -6.18 26.95
CA ASP A 60 14.54 -6.20 26.55
C ASP A 60 15.17 -4.81 26.81
N PRO A 61 16.13 -4.69 27.74
CA PRO A 61 16.73 -3.41 28.11
C PRO A 61 17.53 -2.78 26.95
N ASN A 62 17.95 -3.58 25.97
CA ASN A 62 18.70 -3.13 24.81
C ASN A 62 17.81 -2.61 23.68
N VAL A 63 16.49 -2.62 23.87
CA VAL A 63 15.51 -2.24 22.84
C VAL A 63 14.93 -0.86 23.13
N GLY A 64 15.22 0.09 22.25
CA GLY A 64 14.53 1.37 22.18
C GLY A 64 13.24 1.25 21.38
N THR A 65 12.13 1.79 21.89
CA THR A 65 10.83 1.81 21.21
C THR A 65 10.33 3.24 21.02
N GLY A 66 10.07 3.62 19.77
CA GLY A 66 9.37 4.85 19.41
C GLY A 66 8.00 4.56 18.81
N LEU A 67 6.96 5.24 19.30
CA LEU A 67 5.61 5.20 18.73
C LEU A 67 5.22 6.62 18.33
N VAL A 68 4.98 6.86 17.05
CA VAL A 68 4.64 8.17 16.49
C VAL A 68 3.46 8.01 15.54
N GLY A 69 2.53 8.95 15.56
CA GLY A 69 1.41 8.99 14.62
C GLY A 69 1.12 10.40 14.12
N ALA A 70 0.52 10.48 12.94
CA ALA A 70 0.08 11.71 12.29
C ALA A 70 -1.45 11.74 12.21
N PRO A 71 -2.15 12.40 13.15
CA PRO A 71 -3.62 12.39 13.22
C PRO A 71 -4.33 12.89 11.97
N ALA A 72 -3.67 13.76 11.18
CA ALA A 72 -4.23 14.33 9.98
C ALA A 72 -4.47 13.30 8.86
N CYS A 73 -3.63 12.25 8.80
CA CYS A 73 -3.68 11.23 7.74
C CYS A 73 -4.04 9.83 8.29
N GLY A 74 -4.07 9.67 9.62
CA GLY A 74 -4.35 8.40 10.27
C GLY A 74 -3.16 7.42 10.27
N ASP A 75 -1.97 7.87 9.89
CA ASP A 75 -0.76 7.05 9.90
C ASP A 75 -0.23 6.89 11.34
N VAL A 76 0.14 5.68 11.74
CA VAL A 76 0.73 5.36 13.04
C VAL A 76 1.85 4.35 12.85
N MET A 77 3.05 4.69 13.32
CA MET A 77 4.25 3.87 13.19
C MET A 77 4.88 3.60 14.55
N LYS A 78 5.15 2.32 14.81
CA LYS A 78 6.01 1.83 15.87
C LYS A 78 7.34 1.40 15.26
N LEU A 79 8.44 2.04 15.66
CA LEU A 79 9.80 1.65 15.32
C LEU A 79 10.50 1.14 16.58
N GLN A 80 11.20 0.01 16.46
CA GLN A 80 12.02 -0.51 17.53
C GLN A 80 13.43 -0.76 17.01
N ILE A 81 14.43 -0.38 17.78
CA ILE A 81 15.84 -0.62 17.50
C ILE A 81 16.45 -1.38 18.66
N ARG A 82 17.34 -2.34 18.37
CA ARG A 82 18.19 -2.99 19.36
C ARG A 82 19.59 -2.42 19.25
N VAL A 83 20.13 -1.97 20.36
CA VAL A 83 21.47 -1.36 20.42
C VAL A 83 22.41 -2.29 21.17
N ASP A 84 23.62 -2.46 20.66
CA ASP A 84 24.69 -3.14 21.37
C ASP A 84 25.38 -2.15 22.32
N GLU A 85 25.35 -2.43 23.62
CA GLU A 85 25.87 -1.53 24.66
C GLU A 85 27.38 -1.30 24.55
N ASN A 86 28.13 -2.28 24.04
CA ASN A 86 29.59 -2.20 23.97
C ASN A 86 30.06 -1.30 22.82
N SER A 87 29.39 -1.39 21.67
CA SER A 87 29.77 -0.70 20.44
C SER A 87 28.93 0.55 20.15
N GLY A 88 27.78 0.72 20.80
CA GLY A 88 26.83 1.80 20.53
C GLY A 88 26.17 1.71 19.16
N LYS A 89 26.23 0.54 18.51
CA LYS A 89 25.68 0.30 17.18
C LYS A 89 24.30 -0.31 17.24
N ILE A 90 23.46 0.04 16.28
CA ILE A 90 22.16 -0.58 16.11
C ILE A 90 22.37 -1.95 15.45
N VAL A 91 22.19 -3.03 16.21
CA VAL A 91 22.37 -4.40 15.71
C VAL A 91 21.16 -4.89 14.92
N ASP A 92 19.97 -4.43 15.30
CA ASP A 92 18.74 -4.78 14.61
C ASP A 92 17.69 -3.68 14.74
N ALA A 93 16.77 -3.64 13.79
CA ALA A 93 15.66 -2.69 13.76
C ALA A 93 14.44 -3.39 13.18
N CYS A 94 13.27 -3.16 13.77
CA CYS A 94 12.00 -3.66 13.26
C CYS A 94 10.91 -2.60 13.37
N PHE A 95 9.89 -2.72 12.52
CA PHE A 95 8.78 -1.78 12.52
C PHE A 95 7.42 -2.47 12.42
N LYS A 96 6.40 -1.76 12.92
CA LYS A 96 4.98 -1.99 12.64
C LYS A 96 4.35 -0.66 12.31
N THR A 97 3.64 -0.58 11.20
CA THR A 97 2.97 0.66 10.80
C THR A 97 1.57 0.38 10.30
N PHE A 98 0.67 1.31 10.58
CA PHE A 98 -0.65 1.41 9.98
C PHE A 98 -0.67 2.70 9.19
N GLY A 99 -0.95 2.62 7.89
CA GLY A 99 -0.94 3.80 7.05
C GLY A 99 -0.97 3.51 5.57
N CYS A 100 -0.75 4.55 4.78
CA CYS A 100 -0.67 4.45 3.33
C CYS A 100 0.51 3.57 2.86
N GLY A 101 0.43 3.04 1.63
CA GLY A 101 1.49 2.17 1.08
C GLY A 101 2.87 2.85 1.03
N SER A 102 2.91 4.17 0.84
CA SER A 102 4.15 4.97 0.92
C SER A 102 4.74 5.02 2.33
N ALA A 103 3.91 5.01 3.37
CA ALA A 103 4.38 4.93 4.76
C ALA A 103 5.05 3.58 5.01
N ILE A 104 4.42 2.48 4.57
CA ILE A 104 4.98 1.12 4.69
C ILE A 104 6.33 1.01 3.99
N ALA A 105 6.41 1.47 2.73
CA ALA A 105 7.64 1.42 1.96
C ALA A 105 8.75 2.27 2.62
N SER A 106 8.43 3.48 3.08
CA SER A 106 9.38 4.37 3.75
C SER A 106 9.90 3.77 5.07
N SER A 107 9.02 3.17 5.87
CA SER A 107 9.41 2.50 7.11
C SER A 107 10.36 1.33 6.86
N SER A 108 10.10 0.55 5.80
CA SER A 108 10.97 -0.56 5.41
C SER A 108 12.37 -0.09 5.00
N VAL A 109 12.47 0.97 4.21
CA VAL A 109 13.76 1.56 3.82
C VAL A 109 14.50 2.08 5.05
N ALA A 110 13.80 2.80 5.94
CA ALA A 110 14.40 3.35 7.14
C ALA A 110 15.02 2.27 8.03
N THR A 111 14.35 1.12 8.22
CA THR A 111 14.90 0.02 9.03
C THR A 111 16.16 -0.61 8.44
N GLU A 112 16.28 -0.67 7.11
CA GLU A 112 17.50 -1.14 6.46
C GLU A 112 18.65 -0.13 6.59
N TRP A 113 18.34 1.16 6.53
CA TRP A 113 19.35 2.21 6.66
C TRP A 113 19.93 2.27 8.06
N VAL A 114 19.11 2.17 9.11
CA VAL A 114 19.60 2.30 10.49
C VAL A 114 20.35 1.07 10.99
N LYS A 115 20.08 -0.11 10.41
CA LYS A 115 20.73 -1.36 10.82
C LYS A 115 22.24 -1.32 10.55
N GLY A 116 23.03 -1.68 11.55
CA GLY A 116 24.49 -1.72 11.50
C GLY A 116 25.19 -0.36 11.65
N LYS A 117 24.44 0.74 11.74
CA LYS A 117 25.00 2.09 11.90
C LYS A 117 25.17 2.47 13.38
N PRO A 118 26.16 3.32 13.69
CA PRO A 118 26.25 3.95 15.01
C PRO A 118 25.13 4.97 15.21
N MET A 119 24.74 5.20 16.46
CA MET A 119 23.62 6.09 16.80
C MET A 119 23.81 7.51 16.23
N ASP A 120 25.03 8.05 16.32
CA ASP A 120 25.35 9.41 15.85
C ASP A 120 25.09 9.60 14.35
N GLU A 121 25.37 8.57 13.54
CA GLU A 121 25.11 8.62 12.09
C GLU A 121 23.61 8.58 11.81
N VAL A 122 22.88 7.74 12.54
CA VAL A 122 21.42 7.59 12.37
C VAL A 122 20.68 8.88 12.70
N LEU A 123 21.15 9.63 13.71
CA LEU A 123 20.58 10.93 14.07
C LEU A 123 20.69 11.99 12.96
N THR A 124 21.56 11.78 11.96
CA THR A 124 21.70 12.69 10.83
C THR A 124 20.69 12.45 9.70
N ILE A 125 19.97 11.32 9.73
CA ILE A 125 18.97 10.96 8.71
C ILE A 125 17.76 11.90 8.81
N LYS A 126 17.40 12.54 7.69
CA LYS A 126 16.29 13.51 7.60
C LYS A 126 15.45 13.25 6.36
N ASN A 127 14.21 13.76 6.38
CA ASN A 127 13.24 13.68 5.28
C ASN A 127 13.15 14.99 4.47
N THR A 128 14.20 15.83 4.51
CA THR A 128 14.33 17.11 3.81
C THR A 128 14.96 16.96 2.43
#